data_AF-A0A5B7BID4-F1
#
_entry.id   AF-A0A5B7BID4-F1
#
_cell.length_a   1.000
_cell.length_b   1.000
_cell.length_c   1.000
_cell.angle_alpha   90.00
_cell.angle_beta   90.00
_cell.angle_gamma   90.00
#
_symmetry.space_group_name_H-M   'P 1'
#
loop_
_entity.id
_entity.type
_entity.pdbx_description
1 polymer ?
#
loop_
_entity_poly.entity_id
_entity_poly.type
_entity_poly.pdbx_seq_one_letter_code
_entity_poly.pdbx_strand_id
1 'polypeptide(L)'
;GKSNPNIIHATERCAVRIIQAIDNFGLGPSISPRDVRDFSERKLDTFRLCYAIVKFYLFDERWQRAEVEKSEQCTQEIRSVFYTLGIFVHDSGVKQPLH
;
A
#
# COMPACT_ATOMS: atom_id res chain seq x y z
N GLY A 1 -40.69 -13.82 -14.25
CA GLY A 1 -40.12 -13.85 -12.89
C GLY A 1 -38.99 -12.86 -12.81
N LYS A 2 -39.12 -11.86 -11.92
CA LYS A 2 -38.09 -11.05 -11.25
C LYS A 2 -36.76 -10.79 -12.02
N SER A 3 -36.68 -9.66 -12.71
CA SER A 3 -35.41 -9.00 -13.02
C SER A 3 -35.25 -7.81 -12.07
N ASN A 4 -34.61 -8.02 -10.92
CA ASN A 4 -34.20 -6.94 -10.03
C ASN A 4 -32.75 -6.58 -10.42
N PRO A 5 -32.47 -5.34 -10.84
CA PRO A 5 -31.11 -4.94 -11.22
C PRO A 5 -30.09 -5.04 -10.08
N ASN A 6 -30.55 -5.15 -8.83
CA ASN A 6 -29.71 -5.34 -7.65
C ASN A 6 -29.38 -6.82 -7.35
N ILE A 7 -29.85 -7.76 -8.16
CA ILE A 7 -29.61 -9.19 -7.97
C ILE A 7 -28.91 -9.75 -9.21
N ILE A 8 -27.68 -10.22 -9.02
CA ILE A 8 -26.93 -10.93 -10.05
C ILE A 8 -26.89 -12.42 -9.78
N HIS A 9 -27.13 -13.20 -10.84
CA HIS A 9 -26.92 -14.64 -10.83
C HIS A 9 -25.52 -14.90 -11.38
N ALA A 10 -24.57 -15.10 -10.48
CA ALA A 10 -23.20 -15.41 -10.89
C ALA A 10 -23.15 -16.71 -11.69
N THR A 11 -22.32 -16.71 -12.73
CA THR A 11 -22.07 -17.87 -13.59
C THR A 11 -20.97 -18.78 -13.03
N GLU A 12 -20.15 -18.26 -12.13
CA GLU A 12 -18.96 -18.93 -11.59
C GLU A 12 -19.10 -19.26 -10.09
N ARG A 13 -18.11 -19.94 -9.51
CA ARG A 13 -18.05 -20.27 -8.06
C ARG A 13 -16.88 -19.55 -7.36
N CYS A 14 -16.95 -19.49 -6.02
CA CYS A 14 -15.89 -18.97 -5.14
C CYS A 14 -15.56 -17.47 -5.35
N ALA A 15 -14.27 -17.09 -5.26
CA ALA A 15 -13.80 -15.71 -5.33
C ALA A 15 -14.20 -14.99 -6.64
N VAL A 16 -14.38 -15.74 -7.74
CA VAL A 16 -14.81 -15.19 -9.03
C VAL A 16 -16.19 -14.54 -8.94
N ARG A 17 -17.09 -15.04 -8.07
CA ARG A 17 -18.41 -14.42 -7.85
C ARG A 17 -18.30 -13.04 -7.21
N ILE A 18 -17.33 -12.86 -6.32
CA ILE A 18 -17.09 -11.58 -5.64
C ILE A 18 -16.56 -10.58 -6.66
N ILE A 19 -15.60 -11.00 -7.50
CA ILE A 19 -15.05 -10.19 -8.59
C ILE A 19 -16.17 -9.76 -9.55
N GLN A 20 -17.00 -10.70 -10.01
CA GLN A 20 -18.15 -10.42 -10.88
C GLN A 20 -19.13 -9.41 -10.25
N ALA A 21 -19.38 -9.50 -8.95
CA ALA A 21 -20.25 -8.56 -8.24
C ALA A 21 -19.65 -7.16 -8.16
N ILE A 22 -18.36 -7.05 -7.81
CA ILE A 22 -17.64 -5.78 -7.74
C ILE A 22 -17.67 -5.08 -9.10
N ASP A 23 -17.40 -5.83 -10.17
CA ASP A 23 -17.43 -5.29 -11.54
C ASP A 23 -18.83 -4.85 -11.96
N ASN A 24 -19.85 -5.69 -11.74
CA ASN A 24 -21.22 -5.40 -12.17
C ASN A 24 -21.83 -4.18 -11.45
N PHE A 25 -21.54 -4.03 -10.15
CA PHE A 25 -22.06 -2.91 -9.35
C PHE A 25 -21.13 -1.69 -9.33
N GLY A 26 -19.97 -1.76 -9.97
CA GLY A 26 -19.01 -0.64 -10.01
C GLY A 26 -18.45 -0.28 -8.63
N LEU A 27 -18.22 -1.26 -7.76
CA LEU A 27 -17.76 -1.03 -6.37
C LEU A 27 -16.25 -0.69 -6.28
N GLY A 28 -15.58 -0.55 -7.42
CA GLY A 28 -14.14 -0.28 -7.52
C GLY A 28 -13.37 -1.42 -8.18
N PRO A 29 -12.04 -1.44 -8.07
CA PRO A 29 -11.21 -2.50 -8.64
C PRO A 29 -11.53 -3.86 -8.00
N SER A 30 -11.86 -4.85 -8.82
CA SER A 30 -12.14 -6.22 -8.39
C SER A 30 -10.90 -7.11 -8.26
N ILE A 31 -9.76 -6.67 -8.81
CA ILE A 31 -8.49 -7.38 -8.77
C ILE A 31 -7.60 -6.74 -7.71
N SER A 32 -7.05 -7.58 -6.82
CA SER A 32 -6.07 -7.14 -5.85
C SER A 32 -4.85 -6.54 -6.57
N PRO A 33 -4.26 -5.43 -6.08
CA PRO A 33 -3.01 -4.90 -6.62
C PRO A 33 -1.88 -5.94 -6.72
N ARG A 34 -1.90 -6.98 -5.88
CA ARG A 34 -0.96 -8.11 -5.92
C ARG A 34 -1.05 -8.93 -7.21
N ASP A 35 -2.25 -9.07 -7.76
CA ASP A 35 -2.56 -9.96 -8.89
C ASP A 35 -2.55 -9.23 -10.24
N VAL A 36 -2.22 -7.93 -10.24
CA VAL A 36 -2.09 -7.12 -11.45
C VAL A 36 -0.78 -7.46 -12.15
N ARG A 37 -0.88 -8.10 -13.33
CA ARG A 37 0.29 -8.54 -14.13
C ARG A 37 1.03 -7.37 -14.80
N ASP A 38 0.32 -6.27 -15.12
CA ASP A 38 0.90 -5.07 -15.72
C ASP A 38 1.32 -4.05 -14.64
N PHE A 39 2.61 -4.09 -14.32
CA PHE A 39 3.29 -3.10 -13.51
C PHE A 39 3.76 -1.95 -14.40
N SER A 40 2.88 -0.98 -14.68
CA SER A 40 3.36 0.28 -15.23
C SER A 40 4.31 0.97 -14.23
N GLU A 41 5.28 1.73 -14.71
CA GLU A 41 6.30 2.40 -13.86
C GLU A 41 5.68 3.20 -12.72
N ARG A 42 4.54 3.89 -12.96
CA ARG A 42 3.81 4.63 -11.91
C ARG A 42 3.32 3.75 -10.75
N LYS A 43 2.99 2.48 -11.02
CA LYS A 43 2.63 1.52 -9.96
C LYS A 43 3.86 1.01 -9.22
N LEU A 44 5.00 0.85 -9.90
CA LEU A 44 6.24 0.38 -9.28
C LEU A 44 6.71 1.33 -8.18
N ASP A 45 6.68 2.64 -8.41
CA ASP A 45 7.06 3.63 -7.39
C ASP A 45 6.11 3.61 -6.18
N THR A 46 4.80 3.45 -6.43
CA THR A 46 3.79 3.30 -5.37
C THR A 46 4.07 2.05 -4.54
N PHE A 47 4.39 0.92 -5.18
CA PHE A 47 4.75 -0.31 -4.49
C PHE A 47 6.05 -0.20 -3.69
N ARG A 48 7.07 0.47 -4.23
CA ARG A 48 8.33 0.75 -3.53
C ARG A 48 8.09 1.60 -2.28
N LEU A 49 7.22 2.61 -2.38
CA LEU A 49 6.79 3.42 -1.24
C LEU A 49 6.06 2.58 -0.19
N CYS A 50 5.04 1.82 -0.59
CA CYS A 50 4.31 0.93 0.33
C CYS A 50 5.25 -0.07 1.03
N TYR A 51 6.19 -0.65 0.29
CA TYR A 51 7.18 -1.57 0.83
C TYR A 51 8.12 -0.88 1.84
N ALA A 52 8.58 0.34 1.54
CA ALA A 52 9.41 1.13 2.46
C ALA A 52 8.64 1.52 3.73
N ILE A 53 7.35 1.86 3.63
CA ILE A 53 6.49 2.15 4.79
C ILE A 53 6.36 0.91 5.69
N VAL A 54 6.09 -0.27 5.11
CA VAL A 54 6.00 -1.52 5.89
C VAL A 54 7.33 -1.84 6.56
N LYS A 55 8.46 -1.67 5.86
CA LYS A 55 9.80 -1.82 6.45
C LYS A 55 10.04 -0.85 7.60
N PHE A 56 9.62 0.41 7.45
CA PHE A 56 9.75 1.43 8.49
C PHE A 56 9.00 1.02 9.77
N TYR A 57 7.73 0.61 9.67
CA TYR A 57 6.97 0.20 10.86
C TYR A 57 7.55 -1.06 11.52
N LEU A 58 7.96 -2.05 10.73
CA LEU A 58 8.61 -3.24 11.28
C LEU A 58 9.93 -2.90 11.97
N PHE A 59 10.69 -1.95 11.42
CA PHE A 59 11.90 -1.44 12.03
C PHE A 59 11.62 -0.69 13.33
N ASP A 60 10.65 0.23 13.34
CA ASP A 60 10.28 1.00 14.53
C ASP A 60 9.84 0.09 15.67
N GLU A 61 9.01 -0.91 15.38
CA GLU A 61 8.60 -1.89 16.37
C GLU A 61 9.79 -2.67 16.95
N ARG A 62 10.73 -3.11 16.11
CA ARG A 62 11.93 -3.82 16.58
C ARG A 62 12.87 -2.89 17.34
N TRP A 63 12.97 -1.62 16.92
CA TRP A 63 13.78 -0.61 17.58
C TRP A 63 13.27 -0.35 19.00
N GLN A 64 11.95 -0.21 19.17
CA GLN A 64 11.32 -0.07 20.49
C GLN A 64 11.56 -1.29 21.40
N ARG A 65 11.70 -2.49 20.82
CA ARG A 65 12.06 -3.71 21.56
C ARG A 65 13.56 -3.89 21.80
N ALA A 66 14.40 -2.94 21.35
CA ALA A 66 15.87 -3.04 21.35
C ALA A 66 16.40 -4.28 20.59
N GLU A 67 15.68 -4.73 19.57
CA GLU A 67 15.99 -5.92 18.75
C GLU A 67 16.78 -5.58 17.46
N VAL A 68 17.21 -4.32 17.32
CA VAL A 68 17.85 -3.82 16.09
C VAL A 68 19.33 -3.55 16.35
N GLU A 69 20.20 -4.43 15.86
CA GLU A 69 21.61 -4.11 15.64
C GLU A 69 21.76 -3.35 14.32
N LYS A 70 22.62 -2.31 14.28
CA LYS A 70 22.92 -1.48 13.09
C LYS A 70 21.76 -0.61 12.58
N SER A 71 21.08 0.09 13.48
CA SER A 71 19.99 1.04 13.14
C SER A 71 20.34 2.12 12.12
N GLU A 72 21.60 2.50 12.05
CA GLU A 72 22.08 3.56 11.16
C GLU A 72 21.95 3.19 9.67
N GLN A 73 22.29 1.95 9.30
CA GLN A 73 22.12 1.45 7.92
C GLN A 73 20.65 1.39 7.51
N CYS A 74 19.78 0.89 8.39
CA CYS A 74 18.35 0.83 8.10
C CYS A 74 17.73 2.23 7.98
N THR A 75 18.17 3.17 8.83
CA THR A 75 17.73 4.57 8.77
C THR A 75 18.16 5.24 7.45
N GLN A 76 19.36 4.95 6.94
CA GLN A 76 19.83 5.47 5.65
C GLN A 76 19.02 4.91 4.47
N GLU A 77 18.72 3.61 4.47
CA GLU A 77 17.86 3.00 3.43
C GLU A 77 16.48 3.65 3.40
N ILE A 78 15.83 3.79 4.56
CA ILE A 78 14.52 4.41 4.69
C ILE A 78 14.58 5.86 4.20
N ARG A 79 15.57 6.64 4.67
CA ARG A 79 15.77 8.03 4.23
C ARG A 79 15.86 8.12 2.70
N SER A 80 16.62 7.25 2.05
CA SER A 80 16.78 7.29 0.57
C SER A 80 15.47 7.16 -0.21
N VAL A 81 14.46 6.47 0.34
CA VAL A 81 13.15 6.30 -0.31
C VAL A 81 12.25 7.51 -0.09
N PHE A 82 12.32 8.13 1.09
CA PHE A 82 11.48 9.27 1.46
C PHE A 82 12.12 10.65 1.17
N TYR A 83 13.42 10.70 0.84
CA TYR A 83 14.22 11.94 0.79
C TYR A 83 13.64 13.00 -0.15
N THR A 84 13.04 12.60 -1.28
CA THR A 84 12.55 13.54 -2.30
C THR A 84 11.20 14.19 -1.98
N LEU A 85 10.41 13.64 -1.04
CA LEU A 85 9.09 14.17 -0.67
C LEU A 85 8.89 14.31 0.86
N GLY A 86 9.90 13.94 1.65
CA GLY A 86 9.84 13.92 3.10
C GLY A 86 9.77 15.33 3.68
N ILE A 87 8.88 15.51 4.65
CA ILE A 87 8.78 16.72 5.46
C ILE A 87 9.11 16.32 6.90
N PHE A 88 10.20 16.88 7.42
CA PHE A 88 10.51 16.84 8.85
C PHE A 88 9.60 17.83 9.57
N VAL A 89 8.95 17.39 10.65
CA VAL A 89 8.15 18.27 11.51
C VAL A 89 8.88 18.35 12.85
N HIS A 90 9.44 19.51 13.15
CA HIS A 90 10.06 19.79 14.44
C HIS A 90 8.99 19.81 15.54
N ASP A 91 9.37 19.55 16.80
CA ASP A 91 8.44 19.53 17.94
C ASP A 91 7.73 20.87 18.18
N SER A 92 8.28 21.97 17.64
CA SER A 92 7.62 23.29 17.60
C SER A 92 6.52 23.42 16.53
N GLY A 93 6.27 22.38 15.75
CA GLY A 93 5.32 22.35 14.62
C GLY A 93 5.88 22.88 13.29
N VAL A 94 7.14 23.31 13.25
CA VAL A 94 7.76 23.82 12.02
C VAL A 94 8.02 22.66 11.05
N LYS A 95 7.47 22.78 9.85
CA LYS A 95 7.66 21.85 8.74
C LYS A 95 8.88 22.26 7.92
N GLN A 96 9.83 21.36 7.75
CA GLN A 96 11.03 21.56 6.94
C GLN A 96 11.16 20.40 5.95
N PRO A 97 11.71 20.63 4.75
CA PRO A 97 12.09 19.53 3.87
C PRO A 97 13.06 18.60 4.60
N LEU A 98 12.97 17.29 4.34
CA LEU A 98 13.88 16.30 4.90
C LEU A 98 15.31 16.36 4.28
N HIS A 99 15.53 17.24 3.28
CA HIS A 99 16.79 17.35 2.55
C HIS A 99 17.84 18.22 3.26
#